data_AF-A0A517QFT4-F1
#
_entry.id   AF-A0A517QFT4-F1
#
_cell.length_a   1.000
_cell.length_b   1.000
_cell.length_c   1.000
_cell.angle_alpha   90.00
_cell.angle_beta   90.00
_cell.angle_gamma   90.00
#
_symmetry.space_group_name_H-M   'P 1'
#
loop_
_entity.id
_entity.type
_entity.pdbx_description
1 polymer ?
#
loop_
_entity_poly.entity_id
_entity_poly.type
_entity_poly.pdbx_seq_one_letter_code
_entity_poly.pdbx_strand_id
1 'polypeptide(L)'
;MNHVPENKENPDVLPITEAKRISSESTDSNSLSQQEFPAQLKQSFANLVMIEDEYEGLTSSEATADVQHCRELLNDQERQIAQFVRNLNQEKSRLQRLQGDLEEAEVCLSMSQSYEAALAGWRETLHAFDALHRESLNQQQTFSLSEQAWEDLKHAEQQALTELDTETTYETIHTPYGSTTIPKQEGMLPDEISIEILGDYLPVSILTDGARLSLEQCQEGTATYAVHCL
;
A
#
# COMPACT_ATOMS: atom_id res chain seq x y z
N MET A 1 20.64 4.94 50.60
CA MET A 1 21.01 6.08 51.46
C MET A 1 20.17 7.27 51.04
N ASN A 2 19.22 7.70 51.88
CA ASN A 2 19.07 9.09 52.31
C ASN A 2 17.93 9.19 53.30
N HIS A 3 18.32 9.71 54.46
CA HIS A 3 17.62 9.75 55.73
C HIS A 3 16.46 10.74 55.73
N VAL A 4 15.35 10.33 56.33
CA VAL A 4 14.45 11.23 57.05
C VAL A 4 15.15 11.58 58.37
N PRO A 5 15.32 12.86 58.75
CA PRO A 5 15.71 13.19 60.11
C PRO A 5 14.46 13.32 60.98
N GLU A 6 14.34 12.42 61.95
CA GLU A 6 13.49 12.58 63.13
C GLU A 6 13.93 13.82 63.89
N ASN A 7 12.97 14.71 64.18
CA ASN A 7 13.21 15.89 64.98
C ASN A 7 12.97 15.56 66.46
N LYS A 8 13.86 16.09 67.28
CA LYS A 8 14.16 15.73 68.67
C LYS A 8 13.02 16.00 69.65
N GLU A 9 13.02 15.14 70.67
CA GLU A 9 12.40 15.28 71.99
C GLU A 9 12.56 16.68 72.59
N ASN A 10 11.48 17.17 73.19
CA ASN A 10 11.48 18.15 74.29
C ASN A 10 10.42 17.69 75.31
N PRO A 11 10.79 17.17 76.49
CA PRO A 11 9.86 17.09 77.60
C PRO A 11 9.93 18.39 78.40
N ASP A 12 8.86 19.19 78.33
CA ASP A 12 8.61 20.30 79.25
C ASP A 12 8.38 19.72 80.65
N VAL A 13 9.44 19.69 81.46
CA VAL A 13 9.38 19.42 82.90
C VAL A 13 9.19 20.76 83.62
N LEU A 14 8.04 20.92 84.29
CA LEU A 14 7.77 22.07 85.16
C LEU A 14 8.55 21.95 86.49
N PRO A 15 9.05 23.06 87.07
CA PRO A 15 9.85 23.02 88.28
C PRO A 15 8.95 23.06 89.53
N ILE A 16 9.07 22.08 90.42
CA ILE A 16 8.54 22.19 91.79
C ILE A 16 9.72 22.56 92.70
N THR A 17 9.71 23.79 93.18
CA THR A 17 10.65 24.34 94.14
C THR A 17 10.39 23.80 95.55
N GLU A 18 11.41 23.21 96.16
CA GLU A 18 11.48 22.96 97.60
C GLU A 18 11.46 24.29 98.38
N ALA A 19 10.52 24.44 99.31
CA ALA A 19 10.53 25.51 100.31
C ALA A 19 10.45 24.93 101.73
N LYS A 20 11.64 24.71 102.28
CA LYS A 20 12.10 25.10 103.63
C LYS A 20 11.26 24.69 104.86
N ARG A 21 11.83 23.73 105.60
CA ARG A 21 11.66 23.48 107.04
C ARG A 21 11.76 24.77 107.86
N ILE A 22 10.79 25.00 108.75
CA ILE A 22 10.97 25.74 110.00
C ILE A 22 10.38 24.88 111.12
N SER A 23 11.24 24.53 112.06
CA SER A 23 10.94 23.91 113.34
C SER A 23 10.56 24.97 114.37
N SER A 24 9.53 24.71 115.18
CA SER A 24 9.43 25.25 116.53
C SER A 24 8.58 24.32 117.40
N GLU A 25 9.19 23.84 118.47
CA GLU A 25 8.60 23.01 119.53
C GLU A 25 7.40 23.69 120.20
N SER A 26 6.42 22.91 120.66
CA SER A 26 6.10 22.83 122.09
C SER A 26 4.93 21.91 122.41
N THR A 27 5.17 21.11 123.46
CA THR A 27 4.25 20.63 124.50
C THR A 27 3.18 19.58 124.19
N ASP A 28 3.43 18.43 124.82
CA ASP A 28 2.47 17.46 125.36
C ASP A 28 1.16 18.07 125.86
N SER A 29 0.05 17.42 125.51
CA SER A 29 -0.93 16.97 126.50
C SER A 29 -1.97 16.05 125.87
N ASN A 30 -2.18 14.92 126.54
CA ASN A 30 -3.22 13.94 126.28
C ASN A 30 -4.59 14.58 126.07
N SER A 31 -5.18 14.39 124.88
CA SER A 31 -6.61 14.09 124.78
C SER A 31 -6.85 13.21 123.56
N LEU A 32 -7.17 11.94 123.81
CA LEU A 32 -7.90 11.09 122.88
C LEU A 32 -9.28 11.71 122.70
N SER A 33 -9.39 12.66 121.80
CA SER A 33 -10.64 12.99 121.13
C SER A 33 -10.48 12.57 119.68
N GLN A 34 -11.48 11.87 119.14
CA GLN A 34 -11.55 11.54 117.72
C GLN A 34 -11.37 12.83 116.92
N GLN A 35 -10.15 13.11 116.46
CA GLN A 35 -9.93 14.11 115.43
C GLN A 35 -10.56 13.53 114.17
N GLU A 36 -11.82 13.90 113.94
CA GLU A 36 -12.39 13.80 112.61
C GLU A 36 -11.39 14.44 111.66
N PHE A 37 -10.82 13.62 110.78
CA PHE A 37 -9.97 14.10 109.69
C PHE A 37 -10.63 15.34 109.07
N PRO A 38 -9.90 16.45 108.89
CA PRO A 38 -10.49 17.69 108.40
C PRO A 38 -11.30 17.41 107.14
N ALA A 39 -12.54 17.89 107.07
CA ALA A 39 -13.46 17.57 105.97
C ALA A 39 -12.84 17.88 104.59
N GLN A 40 -12.01 18.91 104.51
CA GLN A 40 -11.25 19.30 103.32
C GLN A 40 -10.22 18.24 102.88
N LEU A 41 -9.58 17.56 103.84
CA LEU A 41 -8.60 16.49 103.58
C LEU A 41 -9.29 15.18 103.20
N LYS A 42 -10.47 14.89 103.79
CA LYS A 42 -11.32 13.76 103.35
C LYS A 42 -11.83 13.98 101.94
N GLN A 43 -12.23 15.21 101.61
CA GLN A 43 -12.71 15.57 100.28
C GLN A 43 -11.56 15.60 99.26
N SER A 44 -10.37 16.08 99.62
CA SER A 44 -9.20 15.99 98.73
C SER A 44 -8.78 14.55 98.48
N PHE A 45 -8.85 13.68 99.51
CA PHE A 45 -8.57 12.26 99.36
C PHE A 45 -9.61 11.56 98.47
N ALA A 46 -10.90 11.83 98.68
CA ALA A 46 -11.96 11.31 97.82
C ALA A 46 -11.82 11.80 96.37
N ASN A 47 -11.43 13.06 96.16
CA ASN A 47 -11.15 13.59 94.83
C ASN A 47 -9.92 12.95 94.18
N LEU A 48 -8.86 12.65 94.95
CA LEU A 48 -7.68 11.93 94.45
C LEU A 48 -8.01 10.49 94.04
N VAL A 49 -8.82 9.78 94.84
CA VAL A 49 -9.30 8.42 94.51
C VAL A 49 -10.19 8.44 93.27
N MET A 50 -11.09 9.43 93.15
CA MET A 50 -11.89 9.63 91.93
C MET A 50 -11.02 9.88 90.69
N ILE A 51 -9.96 10.67 90.81
CA ILE A 51 -9.02 10.91 89.71
C ILE A 51 -8.25 9.63 89.37
N GLU A 52 -7.86 8.83 90.36
CA GLU A 52 -7.20 7.54 90.15
C GLU A 52 -8.11 6.54 89.44
N ASP A 53 -9.39 6.44 89.85
CA ASP A 53 -10.42 5.62 89.20
C ASP A 53 -10.74 6.11 87.77
N GLU A 54 -10.77 7.42 87.52
CA GLU A 54 -10.94 7.99 86.18
C GLU A 54 -9.74 7.66 85.27
N TYR A 55 -8.51 7.66 85.80
CA TYR A 55 -7.32 7.24 85.06
C TYR A 55 -7.28 5.73 84.83
N GLU A 56 -7.79 4.91 85.75
CA GLU A 56 -7.93 3.46 85.59
C GLU A 56 -9.01 3.11 84.54
N GLY A 57 -10.10 3.89 84.48
CA GLY A 57 -11.11 3.82 83.42
C GLY A 57 -10.59 4.25 82.04
N LEU A 58 -9.64 5.20 82.00
CA LEU A 58 -8.93 5.63 80.78
C LEU A 58 -7.83 4.65 80.34
N THR A 59 -7.40 3.73 81.20
CA THR A 59 -6.27 2.83 80.93
C THR A 59 -6.73 1.38 80.78
N SER A 60 -7.15 1.04 79.56
CA SER A 60 -6.63 -0.09 78.77
C SER A 60 -7.71 -0.81 77.97
N SER A 61 -8.91 -1.09 78.49
CA SER A 61 -9.84 -1.98 77.77
C SER A 61 -10.46 -1.34 76.53
N GLU A 62 -10.97 -0.11 76.64
CA GLU A 62 -11.55 0.62 75.51
C GLU A 62 -10.48 1.07 74.51
N ALA A 63 -9.36 1.62 75.00
CA ALA A 63 -8.23 2.00 74.15
C ALA A 63 -7.59 0.80 73.43
N THR A 64 -7.52 -0.39 74.07
CA THR A 64 -7.03 -1.61 73.38
C THR A 64 -8.03 -2.14 72.37
N ALA A 65 -9.33 -2.02 72.63
CA ALA A 65 -10.38 -2.36 71.65
C ALA A 65 -10.31 -1.45 70.42
N ASP A 66 -10.11 -0.14 70.61
CA ASP A 66 -9.96 0.83 69.52
C ASP A 66 -8.68 0.58 68.70
N VAL A 67 -7.55 0.31 69.36
CA VAL A 67 -6.30 -0.06 68.70
C VAL A 67 -6.46 -1.36 67.91
N GLN A 68 -7.16 -2.35 68.47
CA GLN A 68 -7.45 -3.61 67.80
C GLN A 68 -8.35 -3.40 66.58
N HIS A 69 -9.39 -2.57 66.70
CA HIS A 69 -10.27 -2.22 65.59
C HIS A 69 -9.53 -1.48 64.47
N CYS A 70 -8.67 -0.52 64.81
CA CYS A 70 -7.83 0.18 63.84
C CYS A 70 -6.89 -0.79 63.11
N ARG A 71 -6.33 -1.77 63.83
CA ARG A 71 -5.44 -2.78 63.26
C ARG A 71 -6.19 -3.73 62.31
N GLU A 72 -7.41 -4.12 62.64
CA GLU A 72 -8.28 -4.90 61.77
C GLU A 72 -8.64 -4.13 60.49
N LEU A 73 -9.02 -2.85 60.62
CA LEU A 73 -9.28 -1.98 59.49
C LEU A 73 -8.05 -1.84 58.58
N LEU A 74 -6.86 -1.67 59.16
CA LEU A 74 -5.60 -1.54 58.43
C LEU A 74 -5.27 -2.85 57.69
N ASN A 75 -5.42 -4.00 58.34
CA ASN A 75 -5.25 -5.31 57.70
C ASN A 75 -6.24 -5.52 56.54
N ASP A 76 -7.49 -5.09 56.68
CA ASP A 76 -8.48 -5.20 55.61
C ASP A 76 -8.18 -4.26 54.45
N GLN A 77 -7.71 -3.03 54.72
CA GLN A 77 -7.22 -2.11 53.69
C GLN A 77 -5.99 -2.68 52.97
N GLU A 78 -5.04 -3.27 53.67
CA GLU A 78 -3.87 -3.92 53.07
C GLU A 78 -4.28 -5.09 52.16
N ARG A 79 -5.26 -5.90 52.58
CA ARG A 79 -5.82 -6.97 51.74
C ARG A 79 -6.50 -6.43 50.49
N GLN A 80 -7.28 -5.36 50.62
CA GLN A 80 -7.93 -4.70 49.47
C GLN A 80 -6.90 -4.15 48.50
N ILE A 81 -5.85 -3.47 49.00
CA ILE A 81 -4.75 -2.97 48.18
C ILE A 81 -4.05 -4.13 47.46
N ALA A 82 -3.74 -5.22 48.16
CA ALA A 82 -3.14 -6.39 47.55
C ALA A 82 -4.02 -7.00 46.44
N GLN A 83 -5.34 -7.00 46.64
CA GLN A 83 -6.30 -7.45 45.63
C GLN A 83 -6.34 -6.51 44.41
N PHE A 84 -6.36 -5.20 44.63
CA PHE A 84 -6.31 -4.22 43.53
C PHE A 84 -5.02 -4.31 42.73
N VAL A 85 -3.88 -4.52 43.39
CA VAL A 85 -2.58 -4.71 42.71
C VAL A 85 -2.60 -5.96 41.82
N ARG A 86 -3.20 -7.07 42.30
CA ARG A 86 -3.35 -8.28 41.47
C ARG A 86 -4.24 -8.03 40.26
N ASN A 87 -5.38 -7.39 40.45
CA ASN A 87 -6.30 -7.06 39.35
C ASN A 87 -5.65 -6.13 38.33
N LEU A 88 -4.92 -5.11 38.80
CA LEU A 88 -4.20 -4.18 37.93
C LEU A 88 -3.11 -4.90 37.12
N ASN A 89 -2.38 -5.83 37.72
CA ASN A 89 -1.40 -6.64 36.99
C ASN A 89 -2.07 -7.58 35.95
N GLN A 90 -3.24 -8.14 36.27
CA GLN A 90 -4.01 -8.93 35.31
C GLN A 90 -4.46 -8.09 34.11
N GLU A 91 -5.06 -6.92 34.36
CA GLU A 91 -5.48 -6.00 33.29
C GLU A 91 -4.29 -5.49 32.48
N LYS A 92 -3.15 -5.20 33.12
CA LYS A 92 -1.91 -4.86 32.42
C LYS A 92 -1.47 -5.98 31.46
N SER A 93 -1.51 -7.23 31.91
CA SER A 93 -1.17 -8.39 31.05
C SER A 93 -2.17 -8.60 29.92
N ARG A 94 -3.44 -8.24 30.14
CA ARG A 94 -4.49 -8.31 29.13
C ARG A 94 -4.31 -7.22 28.07
N LEU A 95 -3.98 -6.01 28.51
CA LEU A 95 -3.71 -4.88 27.62
C LEU A 95 -2.49 -5.16 26.73
N GLN A 96 -1.41 -5.74 27.27
CA GLN A 96 -0.26 -6.14 26.47
C GLN A 96 -0.60 -7.18 25.41
N ARG A 97 -1.47 -8.15 25.72
CA ARG A 97 -1.95 -9.14 24.74
C ARG A 97 -2.78 -8.47 23.64
N LEU A 98 -3.74 -7.62 24.02
CA LEU A 98 -4.56 -6.89 23.05
C LEU A 98 -3.73 -5.96 22.16
N GLN A 99 -2.66 -5.37 22.69
CA GLN A 99 -1.74 -4.57 21.89
C GLN A 99 -1.00 -5.45 20.85
N GLY A 100 -0.53 -6.63 21.25
CA GLY A 100 0.06 -7.59 20.32
C GLY A 100 -0.91 -8.05 19.23
N ASP A 101 -2.16 -8.34 19.60
CA ASP A 101 -3.22 -8.72 18.65
C ASP A 101 -3.52 -7.57 17.66
N LEU A 102 -3.49 -6.32 18.12
CA LEU A 102 -3.66 -5.15 17.27
C LEU A 102 -2.51 -4.99 16.28
N GLU A 103 -1.26 -5.12 16.75
CA GLU A 103 -0.07 -5.05 15.90
C GLU A 103 -0.09 -6.14 14.83
N GLU A 104 -0.50 -7.36 15.17
CA GLU A 104 -0.68 -8.46 14.19
C GLU A 104 -1.78 -8.14 13.16
N ALA A 105 -2.91 -7.59 13.60
CA ALA A 105 -4.00 -7.19 12.71
C ALA A 105 -3.57 -6.07 11.74
N GLU A 106 -2.77 -5.11 12.19
CA GLU A 106 -2.22 -4.04 11.35
C GLU A 106 -1.26 -4.59 10.28
N VAL A 107 -0.41 -5.55 10.65
CA VAL A 107 0.45 -6.25 9.67
C VAL A 107 -0.39 -7.00 8.64
N CYS A 108 -1.42 -7.73 9.08
CA CYS A 108 -2.32 -8.44 8.17
C CYS A 108 -3.05 -7.49 7.21
N LEU A 109 -3.48 -6.31 7.69
CA LEU A 109 -4.09 -5.28 6.86
C LEU A 109 -3.09 -4.71 5.83
N SER A 110 -1.85 -4.45 6.24
CA SER A 110 -0.82 -3.98 5.31
C SER A 110 -0.51 -5.02 4.22
N MET A 111 -0.44 -6.30 4.60
CA MET A 111 -0.27 -7.39 3.65
C MET A 111 -1.44 -7.51 2.69
N SER A 112 -2.69 -7.41 3.16
CA SER A 112 -3.86 -7.50 2.28
C SER A 112 -3.89 -6.35 1.27
N GLN A 113 -3.56 -5.13 1.68
CA GLN A 113 -3.44 -3.98 0.78
C GLN A 113 -2.34 -4.18 -0.27
N SER A 114 -1.20 -4.78 0.12
CA SER A 114 -0.14 -5.13 -0.83
C SER A 114 -0.60 -6.15 -1.87
N TYR A 115 -1.35 -7.18 -1.44
CA TYR A 115 -1.94 -8.15 -2.37
C TYR A 115 -2.99 -7.54 -3.29
N GLU A 116 -3.84 -6.64 -2.79
CA GLU A 116 -4.80 -5.91 -3.62
C GLU A 116 -4.10 -5.06 -4.69
N ALA A 117 -3.02 -4.36 -4.32
CA ALA A 117 -2.21 -3.60 -5.27
C ALA A 117 -1.56 -4.51 -6.33
N ALA A 118 -1.03 -5.67 -5.93
CA ALA A 118 -0.46 -6.65 -6.85
C ALA A 118 -1.53 -7.20 -7.83
N LEU A 119 -2.71 -7.54 -7.33
CA LEU A 119 -3.84 -7.99 -8.16
C LEU A 119 -4.31 -6.91 -9.14
N ALA A 120 -4.35 -5.64 -8.72
CA ALA A 120 -4.66 -4.53 -9.60
C ALA A 120 -3.62 -4.41 -10.73
N GLY A 121 -2.33 -4.47 -10.39
CA GLY A 121 -1.25 -4.48 -11.39
C GLY A 121 -1.35 -5.66 -12.36
N TRP A 122 -1.65 -6.87 -11.87
CA TRP A 122 -1.83 -8.04 -12.73
C TRP A 122 -3.00 -7.88 -13.70
N ARG A 123 -4.14 -7.32 -13.23
CA ARG A 123 -5.28 -7.03 -14.11
C ARG A 123 -4.91 -6.03 -15.19
N GLU A 124 -4.15 -4.99 -14.87
CA GLU A 124 -3.68 -4.01 -15.84
C GLU A 124 -2.78 -4.67 -16.90
N THR A 125 -1.84 -5.52 -16.47
CA THR A 125 -0.97 -6.25 -17.41
C THR A 125 -1.73 -7.22 -18.31
N LEU A 126 -2.77 -7.90 -17.79
CA LEU A 126 -3.64 -8.76 -18.59
C LEU A 126 -4.42 -7.95 -19.63
N HIS A 127 -4.97 -6.79 -19.26
CA HIS A 127 -5.66 -5.93 -20.21
C HIS A 127 -4.73 -5.38 -21.29
N ALA A 128 -3.49 -5.01 -20.94
CA ALA A 128 -2.49 -4.61 -21.92
C ALA A 128 -2.13 -5.76 -22.87
N PHE A 129 -1.97 -6.97 -22.34
CA PHE A 129 -1.69 -8.16 -23.15
C PHE A 129 -2.85 -8.50 -24.10
N ASP A 130 -4.10 -8.45 -23.63
CA ASP A 130 -5.29 -8.67 -24.45
C ASP A 130 -5.41 -7.63 -25.58
N ALA A 131 -5.08 -6.36 -25.29
CA ALA A 131 -5.08 -5.30 -26.29
C ALA A 131 -4.03 -5.58 -27.39
N LEU A 132 -2.79 -5.92 -27.00
CA LEU A 132 -1.73 -6.30 -27.94
C LEU A 132 -2.10 -7.54 -28.75
N HIS A 133 -2.74 -8.54 -28.14
CA HIS A 133 -3.16 -9.74 -28.85
C HIS A 133 -4.24 -9.44 -29.89
N ARG A 134 -5.23 -8.61 -29.56
CA ARG A 134 -6.24 -8.15 -30.53
C ARG A 134 -5.63 -7.35 -31.67
N GLU A 135 -4.67 -6.48 -31.39
CA GLU A 135 -3.95 -5.74 -32.41
C GLU A 135 -3.18 -6.68 -33.35
N SER A 136 -2.48 -7.68 -32.80
CA SER A 136 -1.77 -8.69 -33.58
C SER A 136 -2.71 -9.51 -34.49
N LEU A 137 -3.88 -9.92 -33.98
CA LEU A 137 -4.89 -10.62 -34.79
C LEU A 137 -5.42 -9.75 -35.94
N ASN A 138 -5.68 -8.46 -35.68
CA ASN A 138 -6.12 -7.53 -36.72
C ASN A 138 -5.04 -7.35 -37.80
N GLN A 139 -3.76 -7.26 -37.40
CA GLN A 139 -2.64 -7.19 -38.34
C GLN A 139 -2.55 -8.45 -39.21
N GLN A 140 -2.69 -9.63 -38.63
CA GLN A 140 -2.71 -10.89 -39.39
C GLN A 140 -3.87 -10.95 -40.41
N GLN A 141 -5.06 -10.46 -40.05
CA GLN A 141 -6.18 -10.36 -40.99
C GLN A 141 -5.86 -9.40 -42.15
N THR A 142 -5.23 -8.25 -41.88
CA THR A 142 -4.82 -7.34 -42.95
C THR A 142 -3.76 -7.95 -43.87
N PHE A 143 -2.83 -8.74 -43.36
CA PHE A 143 -1.87 -9.48 -44.19
C PHE A 143 -2.58 -10.48 -45.12
N SER A 144 -3.53 -11.27 -44.59
CA SER A 144 -4.30 -12.22 -45.39
C SER A 144 -5.11 -11.54 -46.51
N LEU A 145 -5.74 -10.39 -46.24
CA LEU A 145 -6.44 -9.61 -47.26
C LEU A 145 -5.50 -9.04 -48.32
N SER A 146 -4.30 -8.59 -47.92
CA SER A 146 -3.30 -8.09 -48.86
C SER A 146 -2.72 -9.19 -49.75
N GLU A 147 -2.59 -10.42 -49.22
CA GLU A 147 -2.16 -11.58 -49.98
C GLU A 147 -3.20 -11.98 -51.02
N GLN A 148 -4.48 -12.02 -50.62
CA GLN A 148 -5.59 -12.28 -51.54
C GLN A 148 -5.68 -11.20 -52.64
N ALA A 149 -5.56 -9.92 -52.29
CA ALA A 149 -5.54 -8.83 -53.27
C ALA A 149 -4.36 -8.92 -54.25
N TRP A 150 -3.22 -9.43 -53.79
CA TRP A 150 -2.05 -9.65 -54.64
C TRP A 150 -2.23 -10.83 -55.60
N GLU A 151 -2.85 -11.92 -55.14
CA GLU A 151 -3.24 -13.03 -56.01
C GLU A 151 -4.26 -12.59 -57.06
N ASP A 152 -5.26 -11.81 -56.68
CA ASP A 152 -6.25 -11.24 -57.60
C ASP A 152 -5.59 -10.35 -58.66
N LEU A 153 -4.61 -9.52 -58.27
CA LEU A 153 -3.87 -8.66 -59.19
C LEU A 153 -3.04 -9.47 -60.18
N LYS A 154 -2.37 -10.54 -59.73
CA LYS A 154 -1.65 -11.48 -60.61
C LYS A 154 -2.58 -12.17 -61.60
N HIS A 155 -3.77 -12.56 -61.14
CA HIS A 155 -4.78 -13.17 -62.02
C HIS A 155 -5.27 -12.17 -63.08
N ALA A 156 -5.52 -10.92 -62.69
CA ALA A 156 -5.90 -9.86 -63.63
C ALA A 156 -4.77 -9.56 -64.64
N GLU A 157 -3.51 -9.53 -64.21
CA GLU A 157 -2.35 -9.38 -65.09
C GLU A 157 -2.25 -10.54 -66.08
N GLN A 158 -2.33 -11.78 -65.60
CA GLN A 158 -2.29 -12.96 -66.47
C GLN A 158 -3.45 -12.97 -67.46
N GLN A 159 -4.65 -12.57 -67.04
CA GLN A 159 -5.80 -12.46 -67.92
C GLN A 159 -5.56 -11.39 -68.99
N ALA A 160 -5.07 -10.21 -68.63
CA ALA A 160 -4.75 -9.14 -69.57
C ALA A 160 -3.67 -9.56 -70.58
N LEU A 161 -2.64 -10.29 -70.13
CA LEU A 161 -1.63 -10.86 -71.04
C LEU A 161 -2.25 -11.88 -72.00
N THR A 162 -3.12 -12.77 -71.52
CA THR A 162 -3.79 -13.73 -72.41
C THR A 162 -4.74 -13.05 -73.39
N GLU A 163 -5.47 -12.01 -72.96
CA GLU A 163 -6.33 -11.22 -73.84
C GLU A 163 -5.49 -10.52 -74.91
N LEU A 164 -4.37 -9.90 -74.54
CA LEU A 164 -3.43 -9.28 -75.46
C LEU A 164 -2.84 -10.31 -76.46
N ASP A 165 -2.42 -11.48 -75.98
CA ASP A 165 -1.95 -12.56 -76.84
C ASP A 165 -3.03 -13.02 -77.82
N THR A 166 -4.28 -13.14 -77.36
CA THR A 166 -5.40 -13.52 -78.24
C THR A 166 -5.70 -12.43 -79.27
N GLU A 167 -5.66 -11.15 -78.89
CA GLU A 167 -5.92 -10.01 -79.78
C GLU A 167 -4.78 -9.81 -80.81
N THR A 168 -3.54 -10.06 -80.41
CA THR A 168 -2.37 -9.95 -81.29
C THR A 168 -2.21 -11.15 -82.22
N THR A 169 -2.58 -12.35 -81.77
CA THR A 169 -2.33 -13.60 -82.52
C THR A 169 -3.55 -14.06 -83.33
N TYR A 170 -4.77 -13.71 -82.93
CA TYR A 170 -5.99 -14.19 -83.57
C TYR A 170 -6.89 -13.04 -84.01
N GLU A 171 -7.62 -13.25 -85.10
CA GLU A 171 -8.64 -12.33 -85.60
C GLU A 171 -10.00 -13.02 -85.57
N THR A 172 -11.02 -12.29 -85.12
CA THR A 172 -12.39 -12.80 -85.07
C THR A 172 -13.13 -12.40 -86.35
N ILE A 173 -13.53 -13.38 -87.15
CA ILE A 173 -14.37 -13.15 -88.33
C ILE A 173 -15.82 -13.43 -87.95
N HIS A 174 -16.67 -12.41 -88.07
CA HIS A 174 -18.11 -12.55 -87.87
C HIS A 174 -18.78 -13.04 -89.17
N THR A 175 -19.49 -14.17 -89.10
CA THR A 175 -20.30 -14.70 -90.21
C THR A 175 -21.79 -14.77 -89.82
N PRO A 176 -22.74 -14.85 -90.78
CA PRO A 176 -24.18 -14.73 -90.50
C PRO A 176 -24.76 -15.79 -89.54
N TYR A 177 -24.03 -16.88 -89.28
CA TYR A 177 -24.43 -17.97 -88.39
C TYR A 177 -23.49 -18.17 -87.18
N GLY A 178 -22.56 -17.24 -86.93
CA GLY A 178 -21.64 -17.30 -85.79
C GLY A 178 -20.28 -16.63 -86.07
N SER A 179 -19.52 -16.39 -85.00
CA SER A 179 -18.16 -15.86 -85.08
C SER A 179 -17.15 -17.01 -85.02
N THR A 180 -16.10 -16.98 -85.85
CA THR A 180 -14.97 -17.92 -85.75
C THR A 180 -13.68 -17.15 -85.56
N THR A 181 -12.79 -17.65 -84.69
CA THR A 181 -11.44 -17.10 -84.50
C THR A 181 -10.47 -17.84 -85.42
N ILE A 182 -9.66 -17.09 -86.16
CA ILE A 182 -8.57 -17.63 -86.98
C ILE A 182 -7.23 -17.04 -86.54
N PRO A 183 -6.11 -17.78 -86.63
CA PRO A 183 -4.79 -17.18 -86.44
C PRO A 183 -4.62 -16.04 -87.45
N LYS A 184 -4.19 -14.86 -86.99
CA LYS A 184 -3.78 -13.77 -87.89
C LYS A 184 -2.69 -14.32 -88.80
N GLN A 185 -2.89 -14.19 -90.11
CA GLN A 185 -1.83 -14.50 -91.05
C GLN A 185 -0.66 -13.56 -90.74
N GLU A 186 0.53 -14.10 -90.50
CA GLU A 186 1.76 -13.31 -90.51
C GLU A 186 1.80 -12.58 -91.85
N GLY A 187 1.45 -11.30 -91.82
CA GLY A 187 1.58 -10.43 -92.96
C GLY A 187 3.05 -10.44 -93.33
N MET A 188 3.34 -10.66 -94.62
CA MET A 188 4.62 -10.25 -95.20
C MET A 188 4.96 -8.86 -94.64
N LEU A 189 6.19 -8.73 -94.12
CA LEU A 189 6.74 -7.45 -93.67
C LEU A 189 6.29 -6.36 -94.66
N PRO A 190 5.66 -5.27 -94.17
CA PRO A 190 5.14 -4.26 -95.07
C PRO A 190 6.31 -3.73 -95.91
N ASP A 191 6.08 -3.55 -97.22
CA ASP A 191 7.08 -2.99 -98.14
C ASP A 191 7.51 -1.56 -97.70
N GLU A 192 6.79 -0.96 -96.75
CA GLU A 192 7.06 0.35 -96.19
C GLU A 192 6.81 0.37 -94.66
N ILE A 193 7.83 0.70 -93.88
CA ILE A 193 7.75 0.91 -92.42
C ILE A 193 7.91 2.41 -92.16
N SER A 194 6.86 3.04 -91.64
CA SER A 194 6.92 4.43 -91.16
C SER A 194 7.22 4.43 -89.66
N ILE A 195 8.37 4.98 -89.26
CA ILE A 195 8.77 5.11 -87.85
C ILE A 195 8.66 6.58 -87.47
N GLU A 196 7.69 6.91 -86.61
CA GLU A 196 7.57 8.25 -86.03
C GLU A 196 8.39 8.30 -84.72
N ILE A 197 9.44 9.13 -84.71
CA ILE A 197 10.31 9.29 -83.54
C ILE A 197 9.98 10.63 -82.89
N LEU A 198 9.40 10.58 -81.71
CA LEU A 198 9.12 11.76 -80.91
C LEU A 198 10.31 12.03 -79.97
N GLY A 199 11.13 13.02 -80.31
CA GLY A 199 12.27 13.48 -79.50
C GLY A 199 13.28 14.30 -80.31
N ASP A 200 14.20 14.98 -79.62
CA ASP A 200 15.24 15.82 -80.25
C ASP A 200 16.40 15.01 -80.87
N TYR A 201 16.40 13.68 -80.70
CA TYR A 201 17.49 12.79 -81.07
C TYR A 201 17.01 11.64 -81.94
N LEU A 202 17.68 11.48 -83.09
CA LEU A 202 17.44 10.40 -84.04
C LEU A 202 18.35 9.19 -83.71
N PRO A 203 17.81 7.98 -83.53
CA PRO A 203 18.57 6.79 -83.17
C PRO A 203 19.45 6.31 -84.34
N VAL A 204 20.70 5.92 -84.05
CA VAL A 204 21.66 5.48 -85.07
C VAL A 204 21.38 4.04 -85.57
N SER A 205 20.72 3.22 -84.75
CA SER A 205 20.31 1.87 -85.13
C SER A 205 19.05 1.45 -84.38
N ILE A 206 18.15 0.76 -85.07
CA ILE A 206 16.91 0.19 -84.52
C ILE A 206 16.95 -1.31 -84.81
N LEU A 207 16.73 -2.12 -83.78
CA LEU A 207 16.65 -3.57 -83.89
C LEU A 207 15.18 -3.99 -83.83
N THR A 208 14.73 -4.77 -84.81
CA THR A 208 13.42 -5.43 -84.81
C THR A 208 13.60 -6.94 -84.91
N ASP A 209 12.51 -7.70 -84.74
CA ASP A 209 12.56 -9.16 -84.63
C ASP A 209 13.03 -9.90 -85.90
N GLY A 210 13.16 -9.21 -87.05
CA GLY A 210 13.65 -9.79 -88.31
C GLY A 210 14.62 -8.92 -89.11
N ALA A 211 14.98 -7.73 -88.61
CA ALA A 211 15.88 -6.83 -89.31
C ALA A 211 16.58 -5.86 -88.37
N ARG A 212 17.72 -5.36 -88.82
CA ARG A 212 18.43 -4.24 -88.21
C ARG A 212 18.39 -3.06 -89.17
N LEU A 213 17.85 -1.94 -88.69
CA LEU A 213 17.88 -0.66 -89.38
C LEU A 213 19.11 0.12 -88.89
N SER A 214 19.93 0.63 -89.81
CA SER A 214 21.06 1.49 -89.50
C SER A 214 20.97 2.79 -90.27
N LEU A 215 21.12 3.91 -89.57
CA LEU A 215 21.03 5.24 -90.18
C LEU A 215 22.19 5.44 -91.17
N GLU A 216 21.88 5.59 -92.45
CA GLU A 216 22.88 5.90 -93.49
C GLU A 216 23.02 7.40 -93.71
N GLN A 217 21.90 8.13 -93.72
CA GLN A 217 21.89 9.53 -94.11
C GLN A 217 20.79 10.30 -93.37
N CYS A 218 21.10 11.54 -92.97
CA CYS A 218 20.12 12.50 -92.49
C CYS A 218 20.32 13.81 -93.27
N GLN A 219 19.34 14.19 -94.09
CA GLN A 219 19.36 15.43 -94.87
C GLN A 219 17.97 16.09 -94.84
N GLU A 220 17.96 17.42 -94.65
CA GLU A 220 16.74 18.24 -94.72
C GLU A 220 15.55 17.72 -93.88
N GLY A 221 15.85 17.18 -92.68
CA GLY A 221 14.82 16.65 -91.78
C GLY A 221 14.30 15.25 -92.14
N THR A 222 14.85 14.61 -93.17
CA THR A 222 14.54 13.22 -93.55
C THR A 222 15.72 12.31 -93.19
N ALA A 223 15.41 11.19 -92.53
CA ALA A 223 16.36 10.17 -92.13
C ALA A 223 16.20 8.91 -92.99
N THR A 224 17.27 8.49 -93.66
CA THR A 224 17.34 7.28 -94.47
C THR A 224 18.06 6.18 -93.70
N TYR A 225 17.40 5.05 -93.50
CA TYR A 225 17.96 3.87 -92.85
C TYR A 225 18.19 2.76 -93.86
N ALA A 226 19.35 2.12 -93.84
CA ALA A 226 19.58 0.85 -94.50
C ALA A 226 18.95 -0.28 -93.69
N VAL A 227 18.25 -1.18 -94.40
CA VAL A 227 17.66 -2.38 -93.81
C VAL A 227 18.60 -3.55 -94.02
N HIS A 228 19.02 -4.17 -92.92
CA HIS A 228 19.77 -5.42 -92.93
C HIS A 228 18.89 -6.53 -92.35
N CYS A 229 18.43 -7.47 -93.18
CA CYS A 229 17.71 -8.63 -92.67
C CYS A 229 18.63 -9.51 -91.82
N LEU A 230 18.13 -9.98 -90.68
CA LEU A 230 18.84 -10.87 -89.75
C LEU A 230 18.56 -12.34 -90.02
#